data_AF-A0A1Y1LW67-F1
#
_entry.id   AF-A0A1Y1LW67-F1
#
_cell.length_a   1.000
_cell.length_b   1.000
_cell.length_c   1.000
_cell.angle_alpha   90.00
_cell.angle_beta   90.00
_cell.angle_gamma   90.00
#
_symmetry.space_group_name_H-M   'P 1'
#
loop_
_entity.id
_entity.type
_entity.pdbx_description
1 polymer ?
#
loop_
_entity_poly.entity_id
_entity_poly.type
_entity_poly.pdbx_seq_one_letter_code
_entity_poly.pdbx_strand_id
1 'polypeptide(L)'
;MHIVLIIPLLISQVFGHPFPLVINTWGFMEATKAAWTEISSGGSRLDALEVGCSKCEMLQCDGTVGFGGSPDENGETTLDALMFDGVTMDMGAVAGLRRVKNVISVARRVLEHTSHSLLVGSLATKFAKQMGFKEESLSTNNSLSMWKQWMVNRCQPNFWTVWYHGCPAIFLLFNLCRMCSPTLEARVDLINR
;
A
#
# COMPACT_ATOMS: atom_id res chain seq x y z
N MET A 1 -22.96 -34.02 -41.82
CA MET A 1 -23.47 -33.60 -40.49
C MET A 1 -22.36 -33.41 -39.42
N HIS A 2 -21.10 -33.11 -39.80
CA HIS A 2 -19.98 -32.99 -38.83
C HIS A 2 -19.28 -31.62 -38.81
N ILE A 3 -19.71 -30.64 -39.62
CA ILE A 3 -19.06 -29.32 -39.69
C ILE A 3 -19.65 -28.31 -38.70
N VAL A 4 -20.85 -28.58 -38.16
CA VAL A 4 -21.59 -27.61 -37.32
C VAL A 4 -21.13 -27.59 -35.84
N LEU A 5 -20.36 -28.59 -35.40
CA LEU A 5 -19.92 -28.73 -34.00
C LEU A 5 -18.52 -28.17 -33.69
N ILE A 6 -17.77 -27.68 -34.70
CA ILE A 6 -16.42 -27.12 -34.46
C ILE A 6 -16.47 -25.62 -34.11
N ILE A 7 -17.53 -24.92 -34.55
CA ILE A 7 -17.67 -23.47 -34.36
C ILE A 7 -17.96 -23.04 -32.91
N PRO A 8 -18.70 -23.80 -32.05
CA PRO A 8 -18.89 -23.40 -30.66
C PRO A 8 -17.62 -23.52 -29.80
N LEU A 9 -16.66 -24.36 -30.21
CA LEU A 9 -15.41 -24.59 -29.47
C LEU A 9 -14.43 -23.42 -29.62
N LEU A 10 -14.49 -22.68 -30.74
CA LEU A 10 -13.67 -21.49 -30.99
C LEU A 10 -14.20 -20.24 -30.28
N ILE A 11 -15.50 -20.14 -30.00
CA ILE A 11 -16.09 -18.98 -29.32
C ILE A 11 -15.81 -19.02 -27.80
N SER A 12 -15.55 -20.20 -27.25
CA SER A 12 -15.17 -20.36 -25.83
C SER A 12 -13.78 -19.81 -25.51
N GLN A 13 -12.95 -19.51 -26.51
CA GLN A 13 -11.62 -18.89 -26.33
C GLN A 13 -11.61 -17.37 -26.45
N VAL A 14 -12.74 -16.73 -26.80
CA VAL A 14 -12.80 -15.29 -27.10
C VAL A 14 -13.16 -14.43 -25.87
N PHE A 15 -13.62 -15.03 -24.77
CA PHE A 15 -13.96 -14.32 -23.53
C PHE A 15 -12.88 -14.46 -22.43
N GLY A 16 -11.61 -14.48 -22.82
CA GLY A 16 -10.51 -14.16 -21.90
C GLY A 16 -10.40 -12.64 -21.77
N HIS A 17 -10.46 -12.10 -20.55
CA HIS A 17 -10.48 -10.66 -20.30
C HIS A 17 -9.35 -9.90 -21.01
N PRO A 18 -9.60 -8.66 -21.48
CA PRO A 18 -8.67 -7.94 -22.33
C PRO A 18 -7.56 -7.31 -21.47
N PHE A 19 -6.35 -7.82 -21.62
CA PHE A 19 -5.08 -7.15 -21.24
C PHE A 19 -4.88 -6.85 -19.74
N PRO A 20 -3.62 -6.65 -19.30
CA PRO A 20 -3.38 -6.10 -17.98
C PRO A 20 -4.12 -4.76 -17.82
N LEU A 21 -4.72 -4.55 -16.65
CA LEU A 21 -5.38 -3.30 -16.26
C LEU A 21 -4.77 -2.81 -14.96
N VAL A 22 -4.31 -1.56 -14.95
CA VAL A 22 -3.75 -0.91 -13.76
C VAL A 22 -4.61 0.28 -13.40
N ILE A 23 -5.16 0.27 -12.19
CA ILE A 23 -5.94 1.37 -11.62
C ILE A 23 -5.33 1.75 -10.29
N ASN A 24 -5.11 3.04 -10.06
CA ASN A 24 -4.68 3.58 -8.78
C ASN A 24 -5.57 4.77 -8.38
N THR A 25 -5.56 5.06 -7.08
CA THR A 25 -6.24 6.25 -6.56
C THR A 25 -5.43 7.51 -6.80
N TRP A 26 -6.16 8.60 -7.01
CA TRP A 26 -5.67 9.95 -7.34
C TRP A 26 -4.95 10.04 -8.69
N GLY A 27 -4.53 11.26 -9.06
CA GLY A 27 -3.84 11.55 -10.31
C GLY A 27 -2.35 11.18 -10.31
N PHE A 28 -1.95 10.12 -9.59
CA PHE A 28 -0.55 9.71 -9.45
C PHE A 28 -0.05 8.94 -10.68
N MET A 29 0.06 9.65 -11.79
CA MET A 29 0.36 9.07 -13.10
C MET A 29 1.73 8.35 -13.14
N GLU A 30 2.71 8.80 -12.36
CA GLU A 30 4.03 8.14 -12.28
C GLU A 30 3.96 6.76 -11.62
N ALA A 31 3.07 6.56 -10.64
CA ALA A 31 2.83 5.24 -10.04
C ALA A 31 2.13 4.30 -11.04
N THR A 32 1.13 4.80 -11.77
CA THR A 32 0.42 4.03 -12.80
C THR A 32 1.37 3.62 -13.92
N LYS A 33 2.22 4.55 -14.40
CA LYS A 33 3.23 4.26 -15.42
C LYS A 33 4.22 3.20 -14.96
N ALA A 34 4.72 3.31 -13.73
CA ALA A 34 5.68 2.34 -13.20
C ALA A 34 5.08 0.93 -13.12
N ALA A 35 3.85 0.80 -12.60
CA ALA A 35 3.13 -0.47 -12.58
C ALA A 35 2.81 -1.00 -13.99
N TRP A 36 2.42 -0.11 -14.92
CA TRP A 36 2.16 -0.47 -16.31
C TRP A 36 3.41 -1.01 -17.00
N THR A 37 4.55 -0.34 -16.83
CA THR A 37 5.83 -0.77 -17.40
C THR A 37 6.19 -2.17 -16.91
N GLU A 38 6.02 -2.47 -15.63
CA GLU A 38 6.30 -3.77 -15.04
C GLU A 38 5.41 -4.88 -15.64
N ILE A 39 4.09 -4.68 -15.61
CA ILE A 39 3.14 -5.70 -16.10
C ILE A 39 3.21 -5.88 -17.63
N SER A 40 3.46 -4.79 -18.37
CA SER A 40 3.61 -4.84 -19.85
C SER A 40 4.89 -5.55 -20.28
N SER A 41 5.90 -5.62 -19.41
CA SER A 41 7.16 -6.32 -19.64
C SER A 41 7.10 -7.80 -19.23
N GLY A 42 5.92 -8.28 -18.81
CA GLY A 42 5.70 -9.67 -18.39
C GLY A 42 6.01 -9.93 -16.90
N GLY A 43 6.17 -8.89 -16.08
CA GLY A 43 6.25 -9.02 -14.62
C GLY A 43 4.96 -9.58 -14.02
N SER A 44 5.00 -10.04 -12.77
CA SER A 44 3.79 -10.54 -12.10
C SER A 44 2.88 -9.40 -11.63
N ARG A 45 1.62 -9.73 -11.32
CA ARG A 45 0.66 -8.77 -10.74
C ARG A 45 1.19 -8.16 -9.43
N LEU A 46 1.86 -8.97 -8.59
CA LEU A 46 2.43 -8.51 -7.33
C LEU A 46 3.65 -7.60 -7.54
N ASP A 47 4.48 -7.90 -8.55
CA ASP A 47 5.61 -7.04 -8.92
C ASP A 47 5.12 -5.66 -9.40
N ALA A 48 4.10 -5.63 -10.26
CA ALA A 48 3.50 -4.39 -10.74
C ALA A 48 2.91 -3.55 -9.60
N LEU A 49 2.24 -4.19 -8.63
CA LEU A 49 1.72 -3.53 -7.43
C LEU A 49 2.85 -2.96 -6.56
N GLU A 50 3.90 -3.75 -6.30
CA GLU A 50 5.04 -3.32 -5.49
C GLU A 50 5.73 -2.11 -6.13
N VAL A 51 6.04 -2.18 -7.42
CA VAL A 51 6.74 -1.11 -8.16
C VAL A 51 5.88 0.16 -8.21
N GLY A 52 4.58 0.03 -8.49
CA GLY A 52 3.66 1.17 -8.53
C GLY A 52 3.54 1.88 -7.17
N CYS A 53 3.31 1.13 -6.09
CA CYS A 53 3.20 1.70 -4.75
C CYS A 53 4.54 2.28 -4.27
N SER A 54 5.65 1.56 -4.47
CA SER A 54 7.00 2.02 -4.10
C SER A 54 7.38 3.31 -4.81
N LYS A 55 6.89 3.51 -6.05
CA LYS A 55 7.10 4.77 -6.78
C LYS A 55 6.45 5.94 -6.05
N CYS A 56 5.25 5.77 -5.50
CA CYS A 56 4.61 6.82 -4.71
C CYS A 56 5.23 7.03 -3.32
N GLU A 57 5.72 5.96 -2.68
CA GLU A 57 6.49 6.07 -1.42
C GLU A 57 7.77 6.89 -1.62
N MET A 58 8.44 6.70 -2.76
CA MET A 58 9.65 7.43 -3.12
C MET A 58 9.37 8.88 -3.52
N LEU A 59 8.34 9.12 -4.33
CA LEU A 59 7.96 10.47 -4.79
C LEU A 59 7.22 11.28 -3.73
N GLN A 60 6.88 10.67 -2.59
CA GLN A 60 6.11 11.29 -1.53
C GLN A 60 4.77 11.86 -2.08
N CYS A 61 4.00 11.03 -2.79
CA CYS A 61 2.78 11.46 -3.50
C CYS A 61 1.84 12.27 -2.58
N ASP A 62 1.56 13.52 -2.97
CA ASP A 62 0.82 14.55 -2.21
C ASP A 62 1.31 14.81 -0.77
N GLY A 63 2.51 14.37 -0.42
CA GLY A 63 3.01 14.38 0.97
C GLY A 63 2.23 13.45 1.90
N THR A 64 1.44 12.51 1.37
CA THR A 64 0.60 11.58 2.13
C THR A 64 1.09 10.13 2.09
N VAL A 65 1.97 9.79 1.16
CA VAL A 65 2.51 8.44 0.98
C VAL A 65 4.01 8.44 1.24
N GLY A 66 4.51 7.43 1.98
CA GLY A 66 5.93 7.29 2.26
C GLY A 66 6.46 8.26 3.32
N PHE A 67 7.78 8.37 3.38
CA PHE A 67 8.47 9.19 4.38
C PHE A 67 8.19 10.69 4.22
N GLY A 68 8.45 11.49 5.25
CA GLY A 68 8.35 12.94 5.20
C GLY A 68 6.94 13.52 5.11
N GLY A 69 5.92 12.66 5.18
CA GLY A 69 4.51 13.02 5.27
C GLY A 69 3.94 12.82 6.68
N SER A 70 2.83 13.52 6.95
CA SER A 70 1.85 13.27 8.01
C SER A 70 2.40 12.61 9.31
N PRO A 71 3.17 13.34 10.14
CA PRO A 71 3.61 12.82 11.43
C PRO A 71 2.44 12.64 12.41
N ASP A 72 2.60 11.72 13.36
CA ASP A 72 1.68 11.54 14.49
C ASP A 72 1.78 12.69 15.52
N GLU A 73 0.97 12.63 16.57
CA GLU A 73 0.99 13.65 17.65
C GLU A 73 2.36 13.75 18.36
N ASN A 74 3.18 12.70 18.29
CA ASN A 74 4.55 12.67 18.82
C ASN A 74 5.58 13.22 17.82
N GLY A 75 5.16 13.63 16.63
CA GLY A 75 6.04 14.15 15.58
C GLY A 75 6.74 13.05 14.77
N GLU A 76 6.32 11.80 14.90
CA GLU A 76 6.90 10.65 14.22
C GLU A 76 6.04 10.23 13.02
N THR A 77 6.66 10.11 11.85
CA THR A 77 5.99 9.52 10.68
C THR A 77 5.98 8.00 10.82
N THR A 78 4.78 7.42 10.92
CA THR A 78 4.55 5.98 10.84
C THR A 78 3.80 5.65 9.55
N LEU A 79 4.11 4.49 8.97
CA LEU A 79 3.57 4.12 7.66
C LEU A 79 2.82 2.79 7.71
N ASP A 80 1.78 2.69 6.89
CA ASP A 80 0.95 1.50 6.77
C ASP A 80 0.89 1.04 5.31
N ALA A 81 0.98 -0.27 5.08
CA ALA A 81 0.78 -0.84 3.75
C ALA A 81 0.17 -2.24 3.85
N LEU A 82 -0.58 -2.62 2.82
CA LEU A 82 -1.15 -3.95 2.67
C LEU A 82 -1.04 -4.38 1.21
N MET A 83 -0.72 -5.65 1.02
CA MET A 83 -0.72 -6.33 -0.26
C MET A 83 -1.63 -7.56 -0.16
N PHE A 84 -2.47 -7.74 -1.17
CA PHE A 84 -3.43 -8.83 -1.27
C PHE A 84 -3.24 -9.53 -2.61
N ASP A 85 -3.07 -10.85 -2.60
CA ASP A 85 -3.07 -11.66 -3.81
C ASP A 85 -4.44 -12.31 -4.00
N GLY A 86 -5.18 -11.90 -5.03
CA GLY A 86 -6.51 -12.44 -5.29
C GLY A 86 -6.54 -13.88 -5.81
N VAL A 87 -5.40 -14.46 -6.22
CA VAL A 87 -5.35 -15.86 -6.66
C VAL A 87 -5.22 -16.82 -5.47
N THR A 88 -4.29 -16.54 -4.56
CA THR A 88 -4.09 -17.36 -3.35
C THR A 88 -5.03 -16.97 -2.22
N MET A 89 -5.61 -15.77 -2.27
CA MET A 89 -6.32 -15.11 -1.18
C MET A 89 -5.43 -14.80 0.04
N ASP A 90 -4.10 -14.85 -0.14
CA ASP A 90 -3.13 -14.48 0.89
C ASP A 90 -2.96 -12.96 0.97
N MET A 91 -2.61 -12.50 2.18
CA MET A 91 -2.36 -11.09 2.42
C MET A 91 -1.17 -10.88 3.35
N GLY A 92 -0.45 -9.79 3.09
CA GLY A 92 0.60 -9.30 3.98
C GLY A 92 0.40 -7.82 4.22
N ALA A 93 0.48 -7.41 5.48
CA ALA A 93 0.26 -6.05 5.88
C ALA A 93 1.21 -5.62 7.00
N VAL A 94 1.49 -4.32 7.03
CA VAL A 94 2.18 -3.64 8.12
C VAL A 94 1.41 -2.40 8.53
N ALA A 95 1.33 -2.15 9.84
CA ALA A 95 0.73 -0.94 10.37
C ALA A 95 1.59 -0.32 11.47
N GLY A 96 1.62 1.00 11.55
CA GLY A 96 2.51 1.74 12.45
C GLY A 96 3.98 1.42 12.18
N LEU A 97 4.36 1.10 10.94
CA LEU A 97 5.74 0.76 10.62
C LEU A 97 6.62 1.98 10.82
N ARG A 98 7.66 1.82 11.63
CA ARG A 98 8.59 2.88 12.00
C ARG A 98 9.91 2.69 11.28
N ARG A 99 10.51 3.80 10.87
CA ARG A 99 11.91 3.89 10.42
C ARG A 99 12.27 3.02 9.20
N VAL A 100 11.33 2.72 8.31
CA VAL A 100 11.58 1.98 7.06
C VAL A 100 10.79 2.63 5.93
N LYS A 101 11.46 2.98 4.82
CA LYS A 101 10.85 3.74 3.72
C LYS A 101 9.99 2.92 2.76
N ASN A 102 10.42 1.70 2.43
CA ASN A 102 9.77 0.85 1.42
C ASN A 102 8.73 -0.06 2.08
N VAL A 103 7.57 0.49 2.41
CA VAL A 103 6.61 -0.12 3.33
C VAL A 103 5.81 -1.22 2.62
N ILE A 104 5.43 -1.00 1.36
CA ILE A 104 4.75 -2.01 0.54
C ILE A 104 5.64 -3.25 0.32
N SER A 105 6.94 -3.06 0.16
CA SER A 105 7.88 -4.18 0.05
C SER A 105 7.95 -4.98 1.36
N VAL A 106 7.88 -4.32 2.53
CA VAL A 106 7.80 -5.03 3.81
C VAL A 106 6.50 -5.81 3.92
N ALA A 107 5.37 -5.23 3.50
CA ALA A 107 4.08 -5.92 3.46
C ALA A 107 4.13 -7.17 2.55
N ARG A 108 4.79 -7.08 1.38
CA ARG A 108 5.06 -8.24 0.52
C ARG A 108 5.88 -9.32 1.23
N ARG A 109 6.91 -8.94 2.00
CA ARG A 109 7.68 -9.93 2.79
C ARG A 109 6.85 -10.59 3.90
N VAL A 110 5.87 -9.90 4.46
CA VAL A 110 4.92 -10.53 5.40
C VAL A 110 4.12 -11.62 4.69
N LEU A 111 3.61 -11.33 3.48
CA LEU A 111 2.88 -12.28 2.62
C LEU A 111 3.74 -13.50 2.26
N GLU A 112 4.99 -13.29 1.83
CA GLU A 112 5.85 -14.35 1.29
C GLU A 112 6.60 -15.18 2.34
N HIS A 113 6.88 -14.62 3.52
CA HIS A 113 7.79 -15.22 4.50
C HIS A 113 7.18 -15.49 5.87
N THR A 114 5.88 -15.26 6.04
CA THR A 114 5.20 -15.54 7.31
C THR A 114 3.84 -16.16 7.06
N SER A 115 3.32 -16.91 8.04
CA SER A 115 1.92 -17.35 8.04
C SER A 115 0.98 -16.32 8.71
N HIS A 116 1.47 -15.11 8.95
CA HIS A 116 0.73 -14.02 9.57
C HIS A 116 0.28 -13.01 8.52
N SER A 117 -0.88 -12.40 8.73
CA SER A 117 -1.42 -11.41 7.80
C SER A 117 -1.00 -9.98 8.08
N LEU A 118 -0.67 -9.64 9.34
CA LEU A 118 -0.40 -8.27 9.77
C LEU A 118 0.68 -8.23 10.86
N LEU A 119 1.70 -7.38 10.66
CA LEU A 119 2.69 -7.03 11.69
C LEU A 119 2.59 -5.55 12.02
N VAL A 120 2.78 -5.19 13.30
CA VAL A 120 2.58 -3.81 13.74
C VAL A 120 3.74 -3.22 14.54
N GLY A 121 3.90 -1.89 14.44
CA GLY A 121 4.78 -1.10 15.30
C GLY A 121 6.26 -1.45 15.17
N SER A 122 6.96 -1.43 16.30
CA SER A 122 8.40 -1.73 16.37
C SER A 122 8.73 -3.19 16.02
N LEU A 123 7.79 -4.12 16.21
CA LEU A 123 7.98 -5.52 15.81
C LEU A 123 7.98 -5.67 14.28
N ALA A 124 7.16 -4.89 13.57
CA ALA A 124 7.23 -4.81 12.11
C ALA A 124 8.59 -4.26 11.64
N THR A 125 9.14 -3.25 12.32
CA THR A 125 10.49 -2.74 12.03
C THR A 125 11.57 -3.81 12.26
N LYS A 126 11.46 -4.59 13.35
CA LYS A 126 12.39 -5.70 13.61
C LYS A 126 12.34 -6.75 12.51
N PHE A 127 11.13 -7.13 12.08
CA PHE A 127 10.92 -8.04 10.96
C PHE A 127 11.52 -7.47 9.66
N ALA A 128 11.25 -6.21 9.34
CA ALA A 128 11.81 -5.55 8.16
C ALA A 128 13.35 -5.62 8.15
N LYS A 129 14.01 -5.38 9.29
CA LYS A 129 15.47 -5.51 9.40
C LYS A 129 15.96 -6.93 9.14
N GLN A 130 15.23 -7.94 9.63
CA GLN A 130 15.56 -9.35 9.36
C GLN A 130 15.42 -9.70 7.88
N MET A 131 14.51 -9.04 7.17
CA MET A 131 14.29 -9.17 5.72
C MET A 131 15.28 -8.34 4.87
N GLY A 132 16.22 -7.63 5.50
CA GLY A 132 17.27 -6.85 4.83
C GLY A 132 16.94 -5.38 4.59
N PHE A 133 15.82 -4.87 5.08
CA PHE A 133 15.49 -3.45 4.97
C PHE A 133 16.34 -2.59 5.91
N LYS A 134 16.70 -1.40 5.45
CA LYS A 134 17.48 -0.44 6.24
C LYS A 134 16.57 0.33 7.19
N GLU A 135 17.01 0.45 8.44
CA GLU A 135 16.37 1.31 9.44
C GLU A 135 16.92 2.73 9.30
N GLU A 136 16.06 3.68 8.93
CA GLU A 136 16.42 5.08 8.72
C GLU A 136 15.31 6.03 9.18
N SER A 137 15.63 7.31 9.38
CA SER A 137 14.62 8.29 9.78
C SER A 137 13.62 8.54 8.65
N LEU A 138 12.33 8.55 8.99
CA LEU A 138 11.26 8.95 8.08
C LEU A 138 10.96 10.45 8.15
N SER A 139 11.49 11.15 9.14
CA SER A 139 11.25 12.58 9.32
C SER A 139 12.05 13.42 8.33
N THR A 140 11.39 14.41 7.75
CA THR A 140 11.98 15.48 6.92
C THR A 140 11.76 16.84 7.59
N ASN A 141 12.50 17.87 7.15
CA ASN A 141 12.27 19.25 7.61
C ASN A 141 10.82 19.70 7.40
N ASN A 142 10.17 19.24 6.33
CA ASN A 142 8.76 19.51 6.07
C ASN A 142 7.86 18.89 7.15
N SER A 143 7.97 17.58 7.39
CA SER A 143 7.17 16.90 8.43
C SER A 143 7.38 17.51 9.82
N LEU A 144 8.61 17.85 10.17
CA LEU A 144 8.93 18.48 11.45
C LEU A 144 8.34 19.89 11.55
N SER A 145 8.32 20.64 10.45
CA SER A 145 7.67 21.96 10.41
C SER A 145 6.15 21.84 10.57
N MET A 146 5.52 20.87 9.90
CA MET A 146 4.07 20.62 10.03
C MET A 146 3.69 20.32 11.49
N TRP A 147 4.43 19.40 12.13
CA TRP A 147 4.19 19.06 13.53
C TRP A 147 4.44 20.24 14.47
N LYS A 148 5.52 21.00 14.28
CA LYS A 148 5.79 22.20 15.08
C LYS A 148 4.70 23.25 14.95
N GLN A 149 4.18 23.49 13.74
CA GLN A 149 3.09 24.42 13.52
C GLN A 149 1.81 23.95 14.22
N TRP A 150 1.49 22.65 14.16
CA TRP A 150 0.37 22.06 14.87
C TRP A 150 0.50 22.20 16.40
N MET A 151 1.70 21.97 16.95
CA MET A 151 2.00 22.19 18.37
C MET A 151 1.81 23.65 18.78
N VAL A 152 2.29 24.60 17.97
CA VAL A 152 2.07 26.04 18.19
C VAL A 152 0.58 26.38 18.13
N ASN A 153 -0.18 25.70 17.27
CA ASN A 153 -1.64 25.83 17.17
C ASN A 153 -2.41 25.04 18.26
N ARG A 154 -1.79 24.80 19.42
CA ARG A 154 -2.41 24.11 20.56
C ARG A 154 -3.00 22.75 20.20
N CYS A 155 -2.32 22.02 19.32
CA CYS A 155 -2.71 20.68 18.91
C CYS A 155 -4.09 20.61 18.24
N GLN A 156 -4.45 21.66 17.47
CA GLN A 156 -5.68 21.73 16.70
C GLN A 156 -5.40 21.67 15.18
N PRO A 157 -6.19 20.90 14.41
CA PRO A 157 -7.23 19.96 14.87
C PRO A 157 -6.61 18.68 15.47
N ASN A 158 -7.38 17.95 16.28
CA ASN A 158 -7.05 16.56 16.64
C ASN A 158 -8.31 15.69 16.70
N PHE A 159 -8.09 14.39 16.92
CA PHE A 159 -9.13 13.36 16.82
C PHE A 159 -9.73 12.96 18.19
N TRP A 160 -9.43 13.71 19.25
CA TRP A 160 -9.98 13.47 20.58
C TRP A 160 -11.40 14.07 20.69
N THR A 161 -12.38 13.27 21.12
CA THR A 161 -13.77 13.73 21.28
C THR A 161 -14.04 14.40 22.64
N VAL A 162 -13.21 14.12 23.66
CA VAL A 162 -13.30 14.74 25.00
C VAL A 162 -11.91 15.17 25.45
N TRP A 163 -11.72 16.48 25.62
CA TRP A 163 -10.47 17.10 26.05
C TRP A 163 -10.34 17.08 27.58
N TYR A 164 -9.58 16.14 28.13
CA TYR A 164 -9.12 16.21 29.51
C TYR A 164 -7.68 16.74 29.54
N HIS A 165 -7.54 18.04 29.80
CA HIS A 165 -6.32 18.77 30.17
C HIS A 165 -5.03 18.48 29.37
N GLY A 166 -4.71 19.39 28.42
CA GLY A 166 -3.42 19.42 27.74
C GLY A 166 -3.39 18.65 26.43
N CYS A 167 -2.38 18.91 25.60
CA CYS A 167 -2.17 18.19 24.34
C CYS A 167 -1.87 16.72 24.64
N PRO A 168 -2.80 15.79 24.37
CA PRO A 168 -2.52 14.37 24.54
C PRO A 168 -1.53 13.94 23.45
N ALA A 169 -0.69 12.99 23.80
CA ALA A 169 0.24 12.34 22.92
C ALA A 169 -0.29 10.94 22.68
N ILE A 170 -1.05 10.71 21.62
CA ILE A 170 -1.19 9.45 20.87
C ILE A 170 -2.37 9.60 19.89
N PHE A 171 -2.06 9.80 18.62
CA PHE A 171 -2.96 9.41 17.53
C PHE A 171 -2.14 8.93 16.33
N LEU A 172 -2.40 7.69 15.90
CA LEU A 172 -1.84 7.09 14.70
C LEU A 172 -2.62 7.64 13.50
N LEU A 173 -2.00 8.48 12.68
CA LEU A 173 -2.55 8.75 11.35
C LEU A 173 -2.40 7.46 10.52
N PHE A 174 -3.54 6.82 10.26
CA PHE A 174 -3.63 5.75 9.28
C PHE A 174 -3.34 6.30 7.88
N ASN A 175 -2.06 6.43 7.54
CA ASN A 175 -1.63 6.54 6.16
C ASN A 175 -1.53 5.11 5.61
N LEU A 176 -2.67 4.40 5.58
CA LEU A 176 -2.81 3.29 4.66
C LEU A 176 -2.40 3.84 3.31
N CYS A 177 -1.42 3.20 2.68
CA CYS A 177 -1.26 3.28 1.25
C CYS A 177 -2.66 3.13 0.63
N ARG A 178 -3.29 4.26 0.24
CA ARG A 178 -4.65 4.29 -0.32
C ARG A 178 -4.73 3.59 -1.68
N MET A 179 -3.65 2.92 -2.09
CA MET A 179 -3.59 1.97 -3.20
C MET A 179 -4.04 0.55 -2.82
N CYS A 180 -4.52 0.28 -1.60
CA CYS A 180 -5.30 -0.93 -1.34
C CYS A 180 -6.70 -0.80 -1.93
N SER A 181 -6.79 -0.90 -3.25
CA SER A 181 -8.06 -1.15 -3.92
C SER A 181 -8.33 -2.66 -3.84
N PRO A 182 -9.35 -3.13 -3.11
CA PRO A 182 -9.85 -4.51 -3.27
C PRO A 182 -10.37 -4.76 -4.70
N THR A 183 -10.51 -3.72 -5.52
CA THR A 183 -10.96 -3.79 -6.91
C THR A 183 -9.89 -4.19 -7.93
N LEU A 184 -8.68 -4.56 -7.50
CA LEU A 184 -7.79 -5.34 -8.37
C LEU A 184 -8.09 -6.85 -8.34
N GLU A 185 -9.21 -7.30 -7.74
CA GLU A 185 -9.91 -8.52 -8.19
C GLU A 185 -11.32 -8.63 -7.60
N ALA A 186 -12.34 -8.33 -8.40
CA ALA A 186 -13.71 -8.76 -8.14
C ALA A 186 -14.46 -9.02 -9.45
N ARG A 187 -13.84 -9.78 -10.38
CA ARG A 187 -14.61 -10.43 -11.47
C ARG A 187 -13.88 -11.59 -12.18
N VAL A 188 -13.25 -12.50 -11.44
CA VAL A 188 -12.85 -13.80 -12.01
C VAL A 188 -13.47 -15.00 -11.29
N ASP A 189 -13.82 -14.92 -9.99
CA ASP A 189 -14.24 -16.12 -9.23
C ASP A 189 -15.67 -16.14 -8.65
N LEU A 190 -16.62 -15.37 -9.20
CA LEU A 190 -18.05 -15.47 -8.83
C LEU A 190 -18.99 -15.93 -9.96
N ILE A 191 -18.46 -16.46 -11.08
CA ILE A 191 -19.27 -17.02 -12.18
C ILE A 191 -18.84 -18.47 -12.50
N ASN A 192 -18.47 -19.26 -11.50
CA ASN A 192 -18.34 -20.72 -11.65
C ASN A 192 -18.79 -21.47 -10.39
N ARG A 193 -20.05 -21.22 -9.98
CA ARG A 193 -20.95 -22.22 -9.40
C ARG A 193 -22.34 -22.03 -9.97
#